data_AF-A0A8T7EH26-F1
#
_entry.id   AF-A0A8T7EH26-F1
#
_cell.length_a   1.000
_cell.length_b   1.000
_cell.length_c   1.000
_cell.angle_alpha   90.00
_cell.angle_beta   90.00
_cell.angle_gamma   90.00
#
_symmetry.space_group_name_H-M   'P 1'
#
loop_
_entity.id
_entity.type
_entity.pdbx_description
1 polymer ?
#
loop_
_entity_poly.entity_id
_entity_poly.type
_entity_poly.pdbx_seq_one_letter_code
_entity_poly.pdbx_strand_id
1 'polypeptide(L)'
;MKVVIDRGLCDASLGFCQRCSAALIRHPEGYDRPCILDVVDDGREVLTIEMYTDGRQLELHLTDEEQELAAVEGWEALADFDPALFRAGAMERWHHISRLPAEHSLG
;
A
#
# COMPACT_ATOMS: atom_id res chain seq x y z
N MET A 1 6.26 -6.37 14.14
CA MET A 1 6.31 -5.01 13.52
C MET A 1 5.09 -4.83 12.65
N LYS A 2 4.55 -3.59 12.57
CA LYS A 2 3.44 -3.23 11.68
C LYS A 2 3.77 -2.09 10.73
N VAL A 3 3.46 -2.25 9.45
CA VAL A 3 3.49 -1.18 8.45
C VAL A 3 2.07 -0.75 8.12
N VAL A 4 1.80 0.55 8.22
CA VAL A 4 0.51 1.15 7.88
C VAL A 4 0.61 1.78 6.50
N ILE A 5 -0.30 1.40 5.61
CA ILE A 5 -0.31 1.81 4.20
C ILE A 5 -1.66 2.44 3.86
N ASP A 6 -1.68 3.60 3.22
CA ASP A 6 -2.83 4.15 2.52
C ASP A 6 -2.58 4.23 1.01
N ARG A 7 -3.20 3.29 0.29
CA ARG A 7 -3.11 3.21 -1.17
C ARG A 7 -3.75 4.42 -1.85
N GLY A 8 -4.64 5.14 -1.15
CA GLY A 8 -5.26 6.41 -1.49
C GLY A 8 -4.29 7.59 -1.63
N LEU A 9 -3.05 7.46 -1.16
CA LEU A 9 -2.04 8.52 -1.25
C LEU A 9 -1.01 8.34 -2.38
N CYS A 10 -0.94 7.15 -2.98
CA CYS A 10 -0.07 6.90 -4.13
C CYS A 10 -0.86 6.76 -5.43
N ASP A 11 -0.46 7.43 -6.51
CA ASP A 11 -1.09 7.36 -7.83
C ASP A 11 -0.43 6.36 -8.78
N ALA A 12 0.60 5.63 -8.34
CA ALA A 12 1.32 4.68 -9.17
C ALA A 12 0.41 3.59 -9.73
N SER A 13 0.80 3.02 -10.88
CA SER A 13 0.08 1.92 -11.52
C SER A 13 0.14 0.63 -10.69
N LEU A 14 -0.78 -0.29 -10.99
CA LEU A 14 -0.84 -1.62 -10.38
C LEU A 14 0.50 -2.36 -10.45
N GLY A 15 1.05 -2.56 -11.64
CA GLY A 15 2.31 -3.30 -11.80
C GLY A 15 3.49 -2.64 -11.09
N PHE A 16 3.46 -1.32 -10.93
CA PHE A 16 4.47 -0.63 -10.13
C PHE A 16 4.24 -0.88 -8.62
N CYS A 17 2.98 -0.84 -8.15
CA CYS A 17 2.63 -1.15 -6.77
C CYS A 17 3.10 -2.56 -6.36
N GLN A 18 2.98 -3.55 -7.25
CA GLN A 18 3.47 -4.92 -7.02
C GLN A 18 4.98 -4.97 -6.74
N ARG A 19 5.78 -4.23 -7.51
CA ARG A 19 7.24 -4.20 -7.28
C ARG A 19 7.60 -3.47 -6.00
N CYS A 20 6.80 -2.46 -5.63
CA CYS A 20 7.05 -1.67 -4.43
C CYS A 20 6.71 -2.45 -3.18
N SER A 21 5.67 -3.27 -3.22
CA SER A 21 5.34 -4.14 -2.10
C SER A 21 6.38 -5.22 -1.88
N ALA A 22 6.90 -5.84 -2.95
CA ALA A 22 8.01 -6.78 -2.83
C ALA A 22 9.23 -6.12 -2.12
N ALA A 23 9.58 -4.90 -2.52
CA ALA A 23 10.67 -4.15 -1.89
C ALA A 23 10.38 -3.79 -0.43
N LEU A 24 9.15 -3.37 -0.13
CA LEU A 24 8.71 -3.03 1.24
C LEU A 24 8.75 -4.26 2.15
N ILE A 25 8.16 -5.39 1.73
CA ILE A 25 8.08 -6.61 2.52
C ILE A 25 9.48 -7.17 2.82
N ARG A 26 10.40 -7.01 1.87
CA ARG A 26 11.81 -7.36 2.05
C ARG A 26 12.54 -6.44 3.03
N HIS A 27 12.20 -5.15 3.03
CA HIS A 27 12.90 -4.11 3.78
C HIS A 27 11.91 -3.16 4.48
N PRO A 28 11.12 -3.63 5.46
CA PRO A 28 9.98 -2.88 6.00
C PRO A 28 10.38 -1.60 6.74
N GLU A 29 11.61 -1.51 7.26
CA GLU A 29 12.14 -0.31 7.94
C GLU A 29 12.85 0.66 6.98
N GLY A 30 13.25 0.20 5.80
CA GLY A 30 14.17 0.94 4.91
C GLY A 30 13.50 1.48 3.64
N TYR A 31 12.22 1.17 3.43
CA TYR A 31 11.51 1.51 2.22
C TYR A 31 10.43 2.56 2.50
N ASP A 32 10.68 3.80 2.09
CA ASP A 32 9.76 4.92 2.28
C ASP A 32 9.07 5.30 0.97
N ARG A 33 7.74 5.48 1.02
CA ARG A 33 6.88 5.83 -0.11
C ARG A 33 5.69 6.67 0.37
N PRO A 34 5.09 7.51 -0.51
CA PRO A 34 3.95 8.34 -0.13
C PRO A 34 2.71 7.59 0.39
N CYS A 35 2.57 6.29 0.06
CA CYS A 35 1.48 5.46 0.59
C CYS A 35 1.81 4.82 1.93
N ILE A 36 3.03 4.90 2.44
CA ILE A 36 3.41 4.37 3.74
C ILE A 36 3.20 5.49 4.75
N LEU A 37 2.28 5.27 5.69
CA LEU A 37 1.92 6.25 6.69
C LEU A 37 2.80 6.16 7.93
N ASP A 38 3.08 4.93 8.35
CA ASP A 38 3.82 4.67 9.58
C ASP A 38 4.43 3.26 9.57
N VAL A 39 5.51 3.10 10.34
CA VAL A 39 6.13 1.82 10.65
C VAL A 39 6.34 1.78 12.15
N VAL A 40 5.57 0.93 12.82
CA VAL A 40 5.52 0.86 14.28
C VAL A 40 5.89 -0.53 14.76
N ASP A 41 6.47 -0.61 15.95
CA ASP A 41 6.57 -1.88 16.66
C ASP A 41 5.23 -2.20 17.33
N ASP A 42 4.58 -3.26 16.84
CA ASP A 42 3.31 -3.78 17.38
C ASP A 42 3.52 -4.94 18.36
N GLY A 43 4.78 -5.30 18.67
CA GLY A 43 5.13 -6.38 19.59
C GLY A 43 4.87 -7.79 19.06
N ARG A 44 4.53 -7.94 17.77
CA ARG A 44 4.30 -9.25 17.14
C ARG A 44 5.58 -9.80 16.50
N GLU A 45 5.71 -11.12 16.55
CA GLU A 45 6.82 -11.86 15.92
C GLU A 45 6.73 -11.84 14.38
N VAL A 46 5.50 -11.77 13.84
CA VAL A 46 5.22 -11.73 12.41
C VAL A 46 5.10 -10.28 11.89
N LEU A 47 5.29 -10.11 10.57
CA LEU A 47 5.08 -8.81 9.93
C LEU A 47 3.58 -8.55 9.74
N THR A 48 3.09 -7.46 10.31
CA THR A 48 1.72 -6.98 10.10
C THR A 48 1.71 -5.91 9.02
N ILE A 49 0.82 -6.04 8.02
CA ILE A 49 0.52 -4.98 7.05
C ILE A 49 -0.93 -4.54 7.25
N GLU A 50 -1.11 -3.28 7.63
CA GLU A 50 -2.42 -2.63 7.69
C GLU A 50 -2.58 -1.76 6.45
N MET A 51 -3.60 -1.99 5.63
CA MET A 51 -3.79 -1.33 4.34
C MET A 51 -5.17 -0.71 4.21
N TYR A 52 -5.21 0.60 3.99
CA TYR A 52 -6.38 1.34 3.56
C TYR A 52 -6.40 1.42 2.03
N THR A 53 -7.47 0.91 1.42
CA THR A 53 -7.68 1.01 -0.03
C THR A 53 -9.16 0.94 -0.38
N ASP A 54 -9.58 1.82 -1.29
CA ASP A 54 -10.95 1.87 -1.83
C ASP A 54 -12.07 1.81 -0.76
N GLY A 55 -11.88 2.53 0.35
CA GLY A 55 -12.83 2.57 1.47
C GLY A 55 -12.84 1.31 2.34
N ARG A 56 -11.91 0.38 2.13
CA ARG A 56 -11.70 -0.83 2.93
C ARG A 56 -10.43 -0.69 3.76
N GLN A 57 -10.40 -1.41 4.87
CA GLN A 57 -9.22 -1.63 5.69
C GLN A 57 -8.93 -3.13 5.68
N LEU A 58 -7.71 -3.49 5.32
CA LEU A 58 -7.19 -4.85 5.42
C LEU A 58 -6.11 -4.91 6.48
N GLU A 59 -6.03 -6.04 7.16
CA GLU A 59 -4.91 -6.40 8.03
C GLU A 59 -4.40 -7.77 7.59
N LEU A 60 -3.12 -7.83 7.26
CA LEU A 60 -2.42 -9.05 6.85
C LEU A 60 -1.37 -9.36 7.91
N HIS A 61 -1.29 -10.61 8.33
CA HIS A 61 -0.21 -11.11 9.17
C HIS A 61 0.60 -12.09 8.33
N LEU A 62 1.82 -11.70 7.97
CA LEU A 62 2.68 -12.51 7.13
C LEU A 62 3.56 -13.38 8.02
N THR A 63 3.38 -14.69 7.92
CA THR A 63 4.36 -15.65 8.42
C THR A 63 5.70 -15.48 7.69
N ASP A 64 6.77 -16.03 8.25
CA ASP A 64 8.10 -15.95 7.63
C ASP A 64 8.10 -16.48 6.18
N GLU A 65 7.40 -17.59 5.92
CA GLU A 65 7.26 -18.18 4.58
C GLU A 65 6.51 -17.26 3.61
N GLU A 66 5.38 -16.68 4.05
CA GLU A 66 4.61 -15.73 3.24
C GLU A 66 5.38 -14.45 2.98
N GLN A 67 6.15 -13.98 3.97
CA GLN A 67 7.00 -12.82 3.84
C GLN A 67 8.12 -13.07 2.83
N GLU A 68 8.80 -14.22 2.89
CA GLU A 68 9.84 -14.60 1.92
C GLU A 68 9.30 -14.65 0.49
N LEU A 69 8.13 -15.25 0.29
CA LEU A 69 7.49 -15.34 -1.02
C LEU A 69 7.05 -13.96 -1.53
N ALA A 70 6.37 -13.18 -0.69
CA ALA A 70 5.89 -11.86 -1.06
C ALA A 70 7.01 -10.83 -1.22
N ALA A 71 8.17 -11.03 -0.58
CA ALA A 71 9.37 -10.25 -0.82
C ALA A 71 9.95 -10.42 -2.25
N VAL A 72 9.52 -11.46 -2.98
CA VAL A 72 9.91 -11.69 -4.38
C VAL A 72 8.80 -11.30 -5.34
N GLU A 73 7.58 -11.78 -5.09
CA GLU A 73 6.46 -11.66 -6.04
C GLU A 73 5.53 -10.47 -5.75
N GLY A 74 5.70 -9.80 -4.60
CA GLY A 74 4.85 -8.69 -4.19
C GLY A 74 3.52 -9.18 -3.64
N TRP A 75 2.45 -8.44 -3.92
CA TRP A 75 1.13 -8.78 -3.37
C TRP A 75 0.52 -10.03 -4.01
N GLU A 76 0.95 -10.38 -5.22
CA GLU A 76 0.44 -11.55 -5.95
C GLU A 76 0.78 -12.89 -5.26
N ALA A 77 1.82 -12.91 -4.42
CA ALA A 77 2.16 -14.08 -3.59
C ALA A 77 1.08 -14.43 -2.56
N LEU A 78 0.27 -13.45 -2.16
CA LEU A 78 -0.71 -13.62 -1.10
C LEU A 78 -2.00 -14.13 -1.74
N ALA A 79 -2.29 -15.42 -1.58
CA ALA A 79 -3.34 -16.15 -2.31
C ALA A 79 -4.77 -15.57 -2.15
N ASP A 80 -5.01 -14.78 -1.11
CA ASP A 80 -6.27 -14.07 -0.84
C ASP A 80 -6.26 -12.58 -1.25
N PHE A 81 -5.26 -12.13 -2.02
CA PHE A 81 -5.12 -10.74 -2.43
C PHE A 81 -6.08 -10.37 -3.56
N ASP A 82 -7.26 -9.84 -3.19
CA ASP A 82 -8.32 -9.38 -4.09
C ASP A 82 -7.82 -8.27 -5.05
N PRO A 83 -7.90 -8.42 -6.39
CA PRO A 83 -7.58 -7.37 -7.35
C PRO A 83 -8.36 -6.06 -7.14
N ALA A 84 -9.51 -6.08 -6.44
CA ALA A 84 -10.25 -4.90 -6.03
C ALA A 84 -9.51 -4.00 -5.02
N LEU A 85 -8.38 -4.47 -4.46
CA LEU A 85 -7.46 -3.67 -3.65
C LEU A 85 -6.73 -2.61 -4.48
N PHE A 86 -6.77 -2.71 -5.79
CA PHE A 86 -6.30 -1.67 -6.69
C PHE A 86 -7.46 -0.81 -7.17
N ARG A 87 -7.55 0.38 -6.55
CA ARG A 87 -8.44 1.50 -6.89
C ARG A 87 -9.24 1.31 -8.20
N ALA A 88 -10.49 0.86 -8.10
CA ALA A 88 -11.44 1.03 -9.20
C ALA A 88 -11.69 2.53 -9.50
N GLY A 89 -11.61 3.39 -8.47
CA GLY A 89 -11.91 4.82 -8.57
C GLY A 89 -10.71 5.77 -8.77
N ALA A 90 -9.49 5.29 -9.05
CA ALA A 90 -8.32 6.20 -9.22
C ALA A 90 -8.53 7.20 -10.36
N MET A 91 -9.10 6.71 -11.47
CA MET A 91 -9.35 7.52 -12.66
C MET A 91 -10.49 8.52 -12.43
N GLU A 92 -11.56 8.13 -11.77
CA GLU A 92 -12.66 9.04 -11.43
C GLU A 92 -12.24 10.10 -10.42
N ARG A 93 -11.43 9.75 -9.42
CA ARG A 93 -10.86 10.73 -8.49
C ARG A 93 -9.86 11.67 -9.16
N TRP A 94 -8.99 11.18 -10.05
CA TRP A 94 -8.13 12.04 -10.87
C TRP A 94 -8.94 12.97 -11.78
N HIS A 95 -9.99 12.47 -12.43
CA HIS A 95 -10.92 13.28 -13.23
C HIS A 95 -11.69 14.31 -12.41
N HIS A 96 -12.00 13.99 -11.15
CA HIS A 96 -12.64 14.91 -10.23
C HIS A 96 -11.65 15.99 -9.76
N ILE A 97 -10.44 15.60 -9.33
CA ILE A 97 -9.37 16.52 -8.90
C ILE A 97 -8.95 17.43 -10.06
N SER A 98 -8.86 16.92 -11.29
CA SER A 98 -8.55 17.73 -12.48
C SER A 98 -9.65 18.73 -12.86
N ARG A 99 -10.84 18.62 -12.27
CA ARG A 99 -11.97 19.56 -12.43
C ARG A 99 -12.11 20.52 -11.25
N LEU A 100 -11.36 20.33 -10.17
CA LEU A 100 -11.30 21.29 -9.07
C LEU A 100 -10.42 22.48 -9.52
N PRO A 101 -10.87 23.73 -9.30
CA PRO A 101 -10.05 24.88 -9.65
C PRO A 101 -8.80 24.91 -8.77
N ALA A 102 -7.63 25.04 -9.41
CA ALA A 102 -6.34 25.14 -8.74
C ALA A 102 -6.15 26.57 -8.18
N GLU A 103 -6.92 26.93 -7.16
CA GLU A 103 -6.74 28.20 -6.45
C GLU A 103 -5.66 28.02 -5.38
N HIS A 104 -4.40 28.35 -5.72
CA HIS A 104 -3.39 28.65 -4.73
C HIS A 104 -3.61 30.07 -4.22
N SER A 105 -4.23 30.22 -3.04
CA SER A 105 -4.21 31.50 -2.32
C SER A 105 -2.79 31.74 -1.81
N LEU A 106 -2.00 32.50 -2.58
CA LEU A 106 -0.76 33.10 -2.11
C LEU A 106 -1.13 34.27 -1.17
N GLY A 107 -0.89 34.07 0.13
CA GLY A 107 -0.78 35.16 1.10
C GLY A 107 0.65 35.70 1.14
#